data_AF-A0A926ATQ5-F1
#
_entry.id   AF-A0A926ATQ5-F1
#
_cell.length_a   1.000
_cell.length_b   1.000
_cell.length_c   1.000
_cell.angle_alpha   90.00
_cell.angle_beta   90.00
_cell.angle_gamma   90.00
#
_symmetry.space_group_name_H-M   'P 1'
#
loop_
_entity.id
_entity.type
_entity.pdbx_description
1 polymer ?
#
loop_
_entity_poly.entity_id
_entity_poly.type
_entity_poly.pdbx_seq_one_letter_code
_entity_poly.pdbx_strand_id
1 'polypeptide(L)'
;MTISNLPLSYCTNVHPGRTIAEVEDGLDRYTLPIKANYGSELAAGLWLAAPVIRELEQTPDGVKRFADGLRSRGLTCYTLNAFPYGDFHSARVKENVYLPDWSQPNRLDYTLACARVLAAFLPERVDGSISTVPLGFKLFEHPADFADRCADQLIELARGLSRLHHETGRLIRLAIEPEPLCVIETTPETISFFERLRTRAADVRALDEMREHLGV
;
A
#
# COMPACT_ATOMS: atom_id res chain seq x y z
N MET A 1 6.93 -24.60 2.73
CA MET A 1 6.40 -23.31 3.23
C MET A 1 7.56 -22.61 3.90
N THR A 2 8.17 -21.64 3.24
CA THR A 2 9.27 -20.86 3.84
C THR A 2 8.62 -19.82 4.71
N ILE A 3 8.72 -19.97 6.04
CA ILE A 3 8.23 -18.95 6.96
C ILE A 3 9.15 -17.73 6.80
N SER A 4 8.58 -16.54 6.66
CA SER A 4 9.34 -15.30 6.56
C SER A 4 10.23 -15.13 7.79
N ASN A 5 11.48 -14.71 7.60
CA ASN A 5 12.38 -14.34 8.69
C ASN A 5 12.20 -12.88 9.14
N LEU A 6 11.24 -12.15 8.58
CA LEU A 6 10.92 -10.79 9.02
C LEU A 6 10.27 -10.81 10.42
N PRO A 7 10.51 -9.79 11.25
CA PRO A 7 9.81 -9.64 12.52
C PRO A 7 8.29 -9.64 12.36
N LEU A 8 7.59 -10.06 13.41
CA LEU A 8 6.15 -9.86 13.51
C LEU A 8 5.85 -8.35 13.39
N SER A 9 4.77 -8.00 12.69
CA SER A 9 4.39 -6.61 12.47
C SER A 9 3.10 -6.26 13.20
N TYR A 10 3.08 -5.12 13.89
CA TYR A 10 1.86 -4.54 14.44
C TYR A 10 1.14 -3.73 13.36
N CYS A 11 -0.08 -4.13 13.03
CA CYS A 11 -0.91 -3.42 12.06
C CYS A 11 -1.55 -2.18 12.70
N THR A 12 -1.21 -0.98 12.20
CA THR A 12 -1.73 0.28 12.75
C THR A 12 -3.07 0.69 12.14
N ASN A 13 -3.62 -0.05 11.17
CA ASN A 13 -4.88 0.28 10.48
C ASN A 13 -6.08 0.47 11.42
N VAL A 14 -6.04 -0.16 12.59
CA VAL A 14 -7.12 -0.05 13.60
C VAL A 14 -7.13 1.29 14.33
N HIS A 15 -6.08 2.11 14.14
CA HIS A 15 -5.94 3.42 14.78
C HIS A 15 -6.10 4.53 13.73
N PRO A 16 -6.99 5.51 13.95
CA PRO A 16 -7.06 6.67 13.07
C PRO A 16 -5.75 7.47 13.13
N GLY A 17 -5.19 7.80 11.97
CA GLY A 17 -4.05 8.70 11.83
C GLY A 17 -4.20 9.57 10.59
N ARG A 18 -4.59 10.83 10.79
CA ARG A 18 -4.93 11.79 9.71
C ARG A 18 -3.83 12.82 9.49
N THR A 19 -2.90 12.93 10.44
CA THR A 19 -1.70 13.76 10.36
C THR A 19 -0.48 12.94 10.77
N ILE A 20 0.72 13.41 10.44
CA ILE A 20 1.97 12.79 10.90
C ILE A 20 1.98 12.66 12.43
N ALA A 21 1.59 13.73 13.12
CA ALA A 21 1.58 13.76 14.59
C ALA A 21 0.62 12.72 15.19
N GLU A 22 -0.57 12.54 14.60
CA GLU A 22 -1.50 11.49 15.04
C GLU A 22 -0.95 10.08 14.81
N VAL A 23 -0.27 9.84 13.69
CA VAL A 23 0.39 8.56 13.43
C VAL A 23 1.50 8.30 14.45
N GLU A 24 2.34 9.29 14.75
CA GLU A 24 3.40 9.16 15.76
C GLU A 24 2.85 8.93 17.17
N ASP A 25 1.81 9.67 17.59
CA ASP A 25 1.14 9.46 18.88
C ASP A 25 0.53 8.04 18.96
N GLY A 26 -0.06 7.56 17.87
CA GLY A 26 -0.58 6.19 17.78
C GLY A 26 0.51 5.12 17.95
N LEU A 27 1.70 5.35 17.37
CA LEU A 27 2.85 4.46 17.56
C LEU A 27 3.28 4.43 19.02
N ASP A 28 3.40 5.60 19.65
CA ASP A 28 3.84 5.74 21.04
C ASP A 28 2.83 5.15 22.02
N ARG A 29 1.54 5.36 21.76
CA ARG A 29 0.46 4.93 22.64
C ARG A 29 0.13 3.45 22.51
N TYR A 30 0.19 2.88 21.31
CA TYR A 30 -0.32 1.53 21.05
C TYR A 30 0.78 0.55 20.61
N THR A 31 1.69 0.97 19.74
CA THR A 31 2.68 0.04 19.15
C THR A 31 3.83 -0.23 20.11
N LEU A 32 4.39 0.82 20.74
CA LEU A 32 5.54 0.69 21.63
C LEU A 32 5.25 -0.15 22.89
N PRO A 33 4.10 0.01 23.59
CA PRO A 33 3.80 -0.84 24.74
C PRO A 33 3.66 -2.32 24.36
N ILE A 34 3.09 -2.60 23.19
CA ILE A 34 2.97 -3.99 22.68
C ILE A 34 4.36 -4.55 22.34
N LYS A 35 5.22 -3.78 21.68
CA LYS A 35 6.60 -4.18 21.43
C LYS A 35 7.35 -4.50 22.73
N ALA A 36 7.20 -3.67 23.76
CA ALA A 36 7.84 -3.88 25.05
C ALA A 36 7.35 -5.18 25.72
N ASN A 37 6.04 -5.45 25.69
CA ASN A 37 5.46 -6.67 26.26
C ASN A 37 5.79 -7.92 25.44
N TYR A 38 5.94 -7.79 24.12
CA TYR A 38 6.33 -8.90 23.24
C TYR A 38 7.79 -9.33 23.48
N GLY A 39 8.65 -8.43 23.94
CA GLY A 39 10.01 -8.76 24.39
C GLY A 39 10.99 -9.10 23.28
N SER A 40 10.65 -8.82 22.01
CA SER A 40 11.55 -9.01 20.86
C SER A 40 11.34 -7.92 19.79
N GLU A 41 11.94 -8.09 18.61
CA GLU A 41 11.73 -7.15 17.51
C GLU A 41 10.29 -7.18 17.02
N LEU A 42 9.74 -5.99 16.79
CA LEU A 42 8.40 -5.80 16.26
C LEU A 42 8.48 -4.73 15.17
N ALA A 43 7.97 -5.05 13.99
CA ALA A 43 7.81 -4.10 12.90
C ALA A 43 6.48 -3.33 13.07
N ALA A 44 6.36 -2.22 12.35
CA ALA A 44 5.12 -1.49 12.19
C ALA A 44 4.60 -1.67 10.76
N GLY A 45 3.38 -2.19 10.62
CA GLY A 45 2.64 -2.21 9.37
C GLY A 45 1.76 -0.98 9.36
N LEU A 46 2.15 0.03 8.58
CA LEU A 46 1.53 1.34 8.66
C LEU A 46 0.40 1.48 7.64
N TRP A 47 -0.66 2.17 8.02
CA TRP A 47 -1.58 2.80 7.08
C TRP A 47 -1.35 4.31 7.14
N LEU A 48 -1.04 4.91 5.99
CA LEU A 48 -0.80 6.34 5.86
C LEU A 48 -1.85 6.90 4.91
N ALA A 49 -2.91 7.51 5.44
CA ALA A 49 -3.95 8.11 4.62
C ALA A 49 -3.36 9.18 3.66
N ALA A 50 -4.04 9.44 2.53
CA ALA A 50 -3.59 10.42 1.54
C ALA A 50 -3.25 11.81 2.12
N PRO A 51 -3.94 12.36 3.13
CA PRO A 51 -3.52 13.59 3.81
C PRO A 51 -2.16 13.48 4.49
N VAL A 52 -1.85 12.36 5.14
CA VAL A 52 -0.55 12.11 5.81
C VAL A 52 0.57 12.02 4.78
N ILE A 53 0.35 11.31 3.67
CA ILE A 53 1.33 11.25 2.57
C ILE A 53 1.61 12.65 2.01
N ARG A 54 0.57 13.46 1.77
CA ARG A 54 0.77 14.85 1.32
C ARG A 54 1.51 15.70 2.34
N GLU A 55 1.20 15.55 3.63
CA GLU A 55 1.91 16.26 4.71
C GLU A 55 3.40 15.90 4.73
N LEU A 56 3.73 14.61 4.54
CA LEU A 56 5.11 14.12 4.47
C LEU A 56 5.86 14.71 3.27
N GLU A 57 5.23 14.79 2.10
CA GLU A 57 5.84 15.33 0.88
C GLU A 57 5.97 16.86 0.91
N GLN A 58 5.05 17.56 1.56
CA GLN A 58 5.07 19.03 1.68
C GLN A 58 5.97 19.54 2.80
N THR A 59 6.25 18.72 3.81
CA THR A 59 7.14 19.07 4.91
C THR A 59 8.60 18.94 4.47
N PRO A 60 9.45 19.98 4.66
CA PRO A 60 10.87 19.85 4.42
C PRO A 60 11.49 18.69 5.20
N ASP A 61 12.17 17.79 4.49
CA ASP A 61 12.70 16.53 5.03
C ASP A 61 11.66 15.63 5.73
N GLY A 62 10.37 15.80 5.45
CA GLY A 62 9.27 15.14 6.17
C GLY A 62 9.39 13.62 6.18
N VAL A 63 9.57 13.01 5.00
CA VAL A 63 9.77 11.56 4.85
C VAL A 63 10.99 11.08 5.64
N LYS A 64 12.11 11.79 5.55
CA LYS A 64 13.35 11.43 6.25
C LYS A 64 13.16 11.50 7.76
N ARG A 65 12.58 12.60 8.26
CA ARG A 65 12.32 12.81 9.70
C ARG A 65 11.39 11.74 10.25
N PHE A 66 10.34 11.37 9.51
CA PHE A 66 9.43 10.30 9.92
C PHE A 66 10.14 8.94 9.94
N ALA A 67 10.97 8.64 8.94
CA ALA A 67 11.79 7.42 8.92
C ALA A 67 12.75 7.36 10.12
N ASP A 68 13.42 8.47 10.44
CA ASP A 68 14.30 8.57 11.61
C ASP A 68 13.51 8.44 12.93
N GLY A 69 12.28 8.94 12.97
CA GLY A 69 11.33 8.76 14.07
C GLY A 69 10.90 7.31 14.29
N LEU A 70 10.76 6.52 13.23
CA LEU A 70 10.54 5.07 13.36
C LEU A 70 11.79 4.36 13.90
N ARG A 71 12.98 4.72 13.38
CA ARG A 71 14.27 4.13 13.80
C ARG A 71 14.58 4.42 15.27
N SER A 72 14.35 5.65 15.74
CA SER A 72 14.58 6.03 17.15
C SER A 72 13.68 5.27 18.13
N ARG A 73 12.50 4.85 17.66
CA ARG A 73 11.54 3.99 18.36
C ARG A 73 11.90 2.49 18.29
N GLY A 74 12.95 2.13 17.56
CA GLY A 74 13.32 0.74 17.28
C GLY A 74 12.27 -0.01 16.47
N LEU A 75 11.52 0.71 15.62
CA LEU A 75 10.52 0.16 14.71
C LEU A 75 11.07 0.15 13.29
N THR A 76 10.82 -0.94 12.58
CA THR A 76 11.04 -1.02 11.13
C THR A 76 9.69 -1.13 10.43
N CYS A 77 9.57 -0.57 9.23
CA CYS A 77 8.37 -0.66 8.40
C CYS A 77 8.71 -1.35 7.09
N TYR A 78 8.15 -2.54 6.88
CA TYR A 78 8.31 -3.34 5.66
C TYR A 78 7.09 -3.28 4.74
N THR A 79 5.96 -2.81 5.27
CA THR A 79 4.71 -2.81 4.54
C THR A 79 3.88 -1.58 4.84
N LEU A 80 3.23 -1.04 3.81
CA LEU A 80 2.16 -0.06 3.95
C LEU A 80 0.84 -0.67 3.51
N ASN A 81 -0.26 -0.31 4.17
CA ASN A 81 -1.58 -0.45 3.58
C ASN A 81 -1.92 0.88 2.89
N ALA A 82 -2.19 0.84 1.59
CA ALA A 82 -2.70 1.97 0.80
C ALA A 82 -4.23 1.95 0.70
N PHE A 83 -4.91 1.32 1.65
CA PHE A 83 -6.35 1.30 1.79
C PHE A 83 -6.71 1.39 3.28
N PRO A 84 -7.62 2.31 3.67
CA PRO A 84 -8.37 3.25 2.84
C PRO A 84 -7.55 4.43 2.27
N TYR A 85 -8.06 5.09 1.23
CA TYR A 85 -7.37 6.26 0.66
C TYR A 85 -7.44 7.49 1.58
N GLY A 86 -8.59 7.69 2.22
CA GLY A 86 -8.88 8.84 3.08
C GLY A 86 -9.44 8.40 4.43
N ASP A 87 -10.07 9.34 5.14
CA ASP A 87 -10.59 9.08 6.48
C ASP A 87 -11.82 8.15 6.45
N PHE A 88 -11.59 6.88 6.77
CA PHE A 88 -12.64 5.87 6.90
C PHE A 88 -13.38 5.92 8.25
N HIS A 89 -12.87 6.70 9.22
CA HIS A 89 -13.56 6.96 10.49
C HIS A 89 -14.55 8.14 10.38
N SER A 90 -14.73 8.70 9.19
CA SER A 90 -15.75 9.73 8.93
C SER A 90 -17.16 9.14 8.96
N ALA A 91 -18.14 9.90 9.44
CA ALA A 91 -19.52 9.45 9.64
C ALA A 91 -20.33 9.16 8.34
N ARG A 92 -19.66 9.09 7.18
CA ARG A 92 -20.30 8.84 5.88
C ARG A 92 -20.45 7.35 5.59
N VAL A 93 -21.38 7.04 4.69
CA VAL A 93 -21.70 5.73 4.07
C VAL A 93 -20.45 4.85 3.98
N LYS A 94 -20.45 3.70 4.68
CA LYS A 94 -19.28 2.83 4.91
C LYS A 94 -18.59 2.41 3.61
N GLU A 95 -19.34 2.33 2.54
CA GLU A 95 -18.95 1.89 1.20
C GLU A 95 -18.06 2.91 0.48
N ASN A 96 -18.10 4.20 0.83
CA ASN A 96 -17.22 5.21 0.21
C ASN A 96 -15.75 5.01 0.55
N VAL A 97 -15.42 4.13 1.49
CA VAL A 97 -14.06 3.73 1.83
C VAL A 97 -13.30 3.18 0.61
N TYR A 98 -14.03 2.54 -0.32
CA TYR A 98 -13.51 1.96 -1.56
C TYR A 98 -13.17 3.00 -2.62
N LEU A 99 -13.53 4.27 -2.40
CA LEU A 99 -13.20 5.37 -3.30
C LEU A 99 -11.96 6.16 -2.81
N PRO A 100 -11.11 6.62 -3.73
CA PRO A 100 -11.10 6.27 -5.14
C PRO A 100 -10.76 4.80 -5.41
N ASP A 101 -11.33 4.24 -6.46
CA ASP A 101 -11.02 2.89 -6.93
C ASP A 101 -9.88 2.91 -7.98
N TRP A 102 -9.45 1.73 -8.45
CA TRP A 102 -8.35 1.61 -9.41
C TRP A 102 -8.66 2.10 -10.82
N SER A 103 -9.89 2.53 -11.11
CA SER A 103 -10.20 3.21 -12.38
C SER A 103 -9.85 4.70 -12.38
N GLN A 104 -9.52 5.27 -11.20
CA GLN A 104 -9.31 6.71 -11.01
C GLN A 104 -7.82 7.09 -10.80
N PRO A 105 -7.28 8.11 -11.50
CA PRO A 105 -5.85 8.48 -11.44
C PRO A 105 -5.29 8.74 -10.04
N ASN A 106 -6.10 9.32 -9.17
CA ASN A 106 -5.72 9.61 -7.79
C ASN A 106 -5.35 8.35 -6.97
N ARG A 107 -5.91 7.17 -7.29
CA ARG A 107 -5.51 5.90 -6.67
C ARG A 107 -4.08 5.52 -7.05
N LEU A 108 -3.72 5.67 -8.32
CA LEU A 108 -2.36 5.43 -8.81
C LEU A 108 -1.36 6.40 -8.16
N ASP A 109 -1.65 7.70 -8.20
CA ASP A 109 -0.76 8.74 -7.68
C ASP A 109 -0.47 8.54 -6.18
N TYR A 110 -1.51 8.25 -5.40
CA TYR A 110 -1.39 7.97 -3.98
C TYR A 110 -0.59 6.69 -3.71
N THR A 111 -0.82 5.61 -4.46
CA THR A 111 -0.10 4.35 -4.26
C THR A 111 1.40 4.50 -4.62
N LEU A 112 1.72 5.26 -5.68
CA LEU A 112 3.11 5.61 -6.01
C LEU A 112 3.76 6.47 -4.93
N ALA A 113 3.02 7.40 -4.33
CA ALA A 113 3.51 8.22 -3.21
C ALA A 113 3.79 7.37 -1.97
N CYS A 114 2.89 6.43 -1.63
CA CYS A 114 3.14 5.42 -0.60
C CYS A 114 4.41 4.62 -0.89
N ALA A 115 4.64 4.21 -2.15
CA ALA A 115 5.85 3.47 -2.52
C ALA A 115 7.14 4.28 -2.32
N ARG A 116 7.16 5.56 -2.72
CA ARG A 116 8.31 6.45 -2.48
C ARG A 116 8.60 6.60 -0.99
N VAL A 117 7.55 6.74 -0.18
CA VAL A 117 7.65 6.83 1.28
C VAL A 117 8.18 5.52 1.87
N LEU A 118 7.64 4.36 1.47
CA LEU A 118 8.11 3.05 1.94
C LEU A 118 9.57 2.79 1.55
N ALA A 119 10.00 3.18 0.36
CA ALA A 119 11.39 3.02 -0.08
C ALA A 119 12.39 3.70 0.88
N ALA A 120 12.02 4.83 1.49
CA ALA A 120 12.85 5.52 2.48
C ALA A 120 12.88 4.82 3.85
N PHE A 121 11.90 3.95 4.14
CA PHE A 121 11.79 3.23 5.41
C PHE A 121 12.53 1.90 5.40
N LEU A 122 12.59 1.24 4.24
CA LEU A 122 13.12 -0.10 4.12
C LEU A 122 14.60 -0.16 4.55
N PRO A 123 15.04 -1.23 5.20
CA PRO A 123 16.45 -1.59 5.32
C PRO A 123 17.03 -2.06 3.98
N GLU A 124 18.35 -1.90 3.79
CA GLU A 124 19.00 -2.38 2.56
C GLU A 124 18.74 -3.87 2.32
N ARG A 125 18.53 -4.24 1.05
CA ARG A 125 18.31 -5.62 0.60
C ARG A 125 17.07 -6.30 1.19
N VAL A 126 16.11 -5.51 1.69
CA VAL A 126 14.79 -6.01 2.10
C VAL A 126 13.73 -5.47 1.16
N ASP A 127 12.91 -6.38 0.65
CA ASP A 127 11.77 -6.04 -0.19
C ASP A 127 10.63 -5.47 0.65
N GLY A 128 9.91 -4.49 0.09
CA GLY A 128 8.71 -3.93 0.70
C GLY A 128 7.42 -4.40 0.01
N SER A 129 6.32 -4.33 0.74
CA SER A 129 4.98 -4.57 0.20
C SER A 129 4.04 -3.40 0.42
N ILE A 130 3.12 -3.20 -0.51
CA ILE A 130 1.99 -2.29 -0.33
C ILE A 130 0.73 -3.11 -0.56
N SER A 131 -0.21 -3.10 0.38
CA SER A 131 -1.53 -3.65 0.14
C SER A 131 -2.51 -2.59 -0.34
N THR A 132 -3.56 -2.99 -1.07
CA THR A 132 -4.52 -2.06 -1.65
C THR A 132 -5.89 -2.71 -1.88
N VAL A 133 -6.87 -1.86 -2.17
CA VAL A 133 -8.23 -2.26 -2.51
C VAL A 133 -8.26 -3.20 -3.74
N PRO A 134 -9.06 -4.28 -3.73
CA PRO A 134 -9.26 -5.21 -4.84
C PRO A 134 -10.04 -4.61 -6.02
N LEU A 135 -9.38 -3.70 -6.72
CA LEU A 135 -9.88 -2.86 -7.82
C LEU A 135 -10.94 -1.84 -7.38
N GLY A 136 -12.04 -2.29 -6.80
CA GLY A 136 -13.14 -1.44 -6.35
C GLY A 136 -14.28 -2.25 -5.73
N PHE A 137 -15.32 -1.57 -5.25
CA PHE A 137 -16.47 -2.20 -4.62
C PHE A 137 -17.44 -2.79 -5.66
N LYS A 138 -17.84 -4.04 -5.51
CA LYS A 138 -18.63 -4.79 -6.52
C LYS A 138 -20.04 -4.22 -6.70
N LEU A 139 -20.63 -3.63 -5.66
CA LEU A 139 -22.00 -3.10 -5.70
C LEU A 139 -22.12 -1.69 -6.28
N PHE A 140 -21.01 -1.04 -6.63
CA PHE A 140 -21.05 0.21 -7.39
C PHE A 140 -21.37 -0.04 -8.86
N GLU A 141 -21.97 0.96 -9.51
CA GLU A 141 -22.12 0.96 -10.96
C GLU A 141 -20.76 1.22 -11.60
N HIS A 142 -20.29 0.23 -12.36
CA HIS A 142 -19.03 0.30 -13.08
C HIS A 142 -19.27 0.48 -14.59
N PRO A 143 -18.53 1.36 -15.27
CA PRO A 143 -18.57 1.43 -16.72
C PRO A 143 -18.02 0.13 -17.34
N ALA A 144 -18.42 -0.17 -18.57
CA ALA A 144 -18.02 -1.40 -19.26
C ALA A 144 -16.50 -1.58 -19.41
N ASP A 145 -15.74 -0.49 -19.41
CA ASP A 145 -14.29 -0.45 -19.50
C ASP A 145 -13.59 -0.39 -18.13
N PHE A 146 -14.31 -0.56 -17.01
CA PHE A 146 -13.75 -0.45 -15.66
C PHE A 146 -12.53 -1.34 -15.42
N ALA A 147 -12.63 -2.63 -15.74
CA ALA A 147 -11.55 -3.59 -15.53
C ALA A 147 -10.31 -3.26 -16.38
N ASP A 148 -10.53 -2.67 -17.56
CA ASP A 148 -9.47 -2.25 -18.47
C ASP A 148 -8.76 -1.02 -17.92
N ARG A 149 -9.50 -0.01 -17.44
CA ARG A 149 -8.92 1.15 -16.75
C ARG A 149 -8.11 0.75 -15.52
N CYS A 150 -8.64 -0.17 -14.71
CA CYS A 150 -7.92 -0.68 -13.54
C CYS A 150 -6.62 -1.37 -13.94
N ALA A 151 -6.64 -2.22 -14.97
CA ALA A 151 -5.46 -2.90 -15.47
C ALA A 151 -4.42 -1.91 -16.00
N ASP A 152 -4.84 -0.90 -16.78
CA ASP A 152 -3.94 0.10 -17.35
C ASP A 152 -3.26 0.92 -16.23
N GLN A 153 -4.00 1.30 -15.17
CA GLN A 153 -3.41 1.98 -14.01
C GLN A 153 -2.45 1.12 -13.20
N LEU A 154 -2.75 -0.17 -13.03
CA LEU A 154 -1.84 -1.11 -12.35
C LEU A 154 -0.56 -1.33 -13.17
N ILE A 155 -0.64 -1.36 -14.51
CA ILE A 155 0.54 -1.42 -15.38
C ILE A 155 1.39 -0.16 -15.21
N GLU A 156 0.77 1.03 -15.17
CA GLU A 156 1.51 2.28 -14.91
C GLU A 156 2.13 2.32 -13.51
N LEU A 157 1.45 1.76 -12.51
CA LEU A 157 2.05 1.55 -11.18
C LEU A 157 3.29 0.66 -11.28
N ALA A 158 3.20 -0.49 -11.94
CA ALA A 158 4.32 -1.42 -12.08
C ALA A 158 5.55 -0.75 -12.73
N ARG A 159 5.33 0.05 -13.77
CA ARG A 159 6.39 0.88 -14.39
C ARG A 159 6.98 1.89 -13.41
N GLY A 160 6.14 2.54 -12.61
CA GLY A 160 6.59 3.47 -11.59
C GLY A 160 7.41 2.80 -10.48
N LEU A 161 6.99 1.62 -10.04
CA LEU A 161 7.73 0.81 -9.06
C LEU A 161 9.05 0.30 -9.62
N SER A 162 9.11 -0.06 -10.90
CA SER A 162 10.36 -0.45 -11.57
C SER A 162 11.36 0.70 -11.66
N ARG A 163 10.90 1.92 -12.00
CA ARG A 163 11.74 3.12 -11.95
C ARG A 163 12.25 3.39 -10.54
N LEU A 164 11.38 3.32 -9.53
CA LEU A 164 11.76 3.51 -8.14
C LEU A 164 12.80 2.47 -7.68
N HIS A 165 12.64 1.20 -8.08
CA HIS A 165 13.59 0.15 -7.81
C HIS A 165 14.96 0.44 -8.46
N HIS A 166 14.97 0.87 -9.72
CA HIS A 166 16.20 1.26 -10.41
C HIS A 166 16.93 2.44 -9.71
N GLU A 167 16.18 3.44 -9.26
CA GLU A 167 16.72 4.65 -8.63
C GLU A 167 17.23 4.41 -7.19
N THR A 168 16.55 3.56 -6.43
CA THR A 168 16.78 3.41 -4.98
C THR A 168 17.41 2.07 -4.59
N GLY A 169 17.42 1.11 -5.50
CA GLY A 169 17.74 -0.29 -5.21
C GLY A 169 16.71 -0.99 -4.32
N ARG A 170 15.53 -0.37 -4.08
CA ARG A 170 14.49 -0.92 -3.20
C ARG A 170 13.35 -1.52 -4.00
N LEU A 171 13.21 -2.84 -3.89
CA LEU A 171 12.15 -3.58 -4.54
C LEU A 171 10.87 -3.49 -3.71
N ILE A 172 9.82 -2.93 -4.30
CA ILE A 172 8.49 -2.82 -3.68
C ILE A 172 7.48 -3.53 -4.57
N ARG A 173 6.60 -4.33 -3.94
CA ARG A 173 5.50 -5.01 -4.63
C ARG A 173 4.16 -4.54 -4.12
N LEU A 174 3.21 -4.35 -5.02
CA LEU A 174 1.81 -4.17 -4.69
C LEU A 174 1.14 -5.55 -4.57
N ALA A 175 0.55 -5.81 -3.41
CA ALA A 175 -0.33 -6.94 -3.13
C ALA A 175 -1.79 -6.47 -3.19
N ILE A 176 -2.53 -6.92 -4.20
CA ILE A 176 -3.96 -6.67 -4.32
C ILE A 176 -4.65 -7.66 -3.38
N GLU A 177 -5.39 -7.19 -2.38
CA GLU A 177 -6.01 -8.06 -1.36
C GLU A 177 -7.44 -8.41 -1.76
N PRO A 178 -7.77 -9.66 -2.19
CA PRO A 178 -9.16 -10.03 -2.43
C PRO A 178 -10.01 -9.85 -1.18
N GLU A 179 -11.16 -9.20 -1.31
CA GLU A 179 -12.01 -8.83 -0.17
C GLU A 179 -13.49 -9.12 -0.48
N PRO A 180 -14.29 -9.55 0.51
CA PRO A 180 -15.73 -9.68 0.35
C PRO A 180 -16.36 -8.42 -0.25
N LEU A 181 -17.34 -8.63 -1.13
CA LEU A 181 -18.10 -7.55 -1.79
C LEU A 181 -17.26 -6.65 -2.72
N CYS A 182 -16.02 -7.01 -3.04
CA CYS A 182 -15.21 -6.28 -4.00
C CYS A 182 -15.09 -7.00 -5.35
N VAL A 183 -14.63 -6.28 -6.37
CA VAL A 183 -14.53 -6.79 -7.75
C VAL A 183 -13.64 -8.03 -7.83
N ILE A 184 -12.56 -8.07 -7.04
CA ILE A 184 -11.79 -9.31 -6.80
C ILE A 184 -12.12 -9.79 -5.38
N GLU A 185 -12.95 -10.83 -5.27
CA GLU A 185 -13.38 -11.41 -3.99
C GLU A 185 -12.93 -12.86 -3.86
N THR A 186 -12.99 -13.60 -4.96
CA THR A 186 -12.74 -15.04 -5.00
C THR A 186 -11.47 -15.39 -5.77
N THR A 187 -10.94 -16.60 -5.54
CA THR A 187 -9.78 -17.10 -6.30
C THR A 187 -10.02 -17.13 -7.81
N PRO A 188 -11.18 -17.58 -8.35
CA PRO A 188 -11.44 -17.52 -9.79
C PRO A 188 -11.45 -16.10 -10.35
N GLU A 189 -12.05 -15.13 -9.65
CA GLU A 189 -12.03 -13.72 -10.06
C GLU A 189 -10.61 -13.16 -10.07
N THR A 190 -9.80 -13.52 -9.07
CA THR A 190 -8.39 -13.16 -8.99
C THR A 190 -7.62 -13.68 -10.19
N ILE A 191 -7.75 -14.98 -10.51
CA ILE A 191 -7.08 -15.60 -11.67
C ILE A 191 -7.51 -14.91 -12.96
N SER A 192 -8.83 -14.75 -13.16
CA SER A 192 -9.40 -14.11 -14.36
C SER A 192 -8.87 -12.68 -14.54
N PHE A 193 -8.74 -11.91 -13.46
CA PHE A 193 -8.19 -10.57 -13.53
C PHE A 193 -6.70 -10.58 -13.89
N PHE A 194 -5.90 -11.43 -13.25
CA PHE A 194 -4.46 -11.51 -13.53
C PHE A 194 -4.14 -12.03 -14.94
N GLU A 195 -4.98 -12.91 -15.51
CA GLU A 195 -4.87 -13.30 -16.91
C GLU A 195 -5.11 -12.13 -17.85
N ARG A 196 -6.16 -11.33 -17.61
CA ARG A 196 -6.41 -10.09 -18.35
C ARG A 196 -5.24 -9.12 -18.21
N LEU A 197 -4.77 -8.88 -16.99
CA LEU A 197 -3.67 -7.96 -16.69
C LEU A 197 -2.39 -8.37 -17.41
N ARG A 198 -2.04 -9.67 -17.42
CA ARG A 198 -0.87 -10.19 -18.14
C ARG A 198 -0.97 -9.97 -19.65
N THR A 199 -2.13 -10.23 -20.25
CA THR A 199 -2.35 -10.01 -21.69
C THR A 199 -2.17 -8.53 -22.04
N ARG A 200 -2.82 -7.63 -21.31
CA ARG A 200 -2.68 -6.18 -21.54
C ARG A 200 -1.26 -5.69 -21.33
N ALA A 201 -0.59 -6.14 -20.26
CA ALA A 201 0.79 -5.79 -19.98
C ALA A 201 1.73 -6.25 -21.10
N ALA A 202 1.49 -7.43 -21.70
CA ALA A 202 2.26 -7.90 -22.85
C ALA A 202 2.06 -7.00 -24.09
N ASP A 203 0.81 -6.59 -24.37
CA ASP A 203 0.49 -5.71 -25.51
C ASP A 203 1.24 -4.37 -25.45
N VAL A 204 1.45 -3.84 -24.24
CA VAL A 204 2.18 -2.59 -24.01
C VAL A 204 3.63 -2.78 -23.56
N ARG A 205 4.18 -3.99 -23.66
CA ARG A 205 5.57 -4.34 -23.30
C ARG A 205 5.95 -3.98 -21.86
N ALA A 206 5.05 -4.25 -20.91
CA ALA A 206 5.24 -4.03 -19.48
C ALA A 206 5.10 -5.33 -18.64
N LEU A 207 5.26 -6.49 -19.29
CA LEU A 207 5.01 -7.80 -18.67
C LEU A 207 6.03 -8.12 -17.56
N ASP A 208 7.27 -7.67 -17.71
CA ASP A 208 8.32 -7.97 -16.73
C ASP A 208 8.15 -7.11 -15.48
N GLU A 209 7.84 -5.82 -15.65
CA GLU A 209 7.50 -4.91 -14.54
C GLU A 209 6.26 -5.41 -13.80
N MET A 210 5.22 -5.82 -14.54
CA MET A 210 4.01 -6.39 -13.96
C MET A 210 4.32 -7.63 -13.10
N ARG A 211 5.14 -8.56 -13.60
CA ARG A 211 5.52 -9.79 -12.88
C ARG A 211 6.40 -9.52 -11.67
N GLU A 212 7.27 -8.53 -11.75
CA GLU A 212 8.18 -8.18 -10.66
C GLU A 212 7.43 -7.48 -9.52
N HIS A 213 6.49 -6.59 -9.85
CA HIS A 213 5.94 -5.64 -8.89
C HIS A 213 4.47 -5.88 -8.50
N LEU A 214 3.69 -6.69 -9.21
CA LEU A 214 2.26 -6.89 -8.90
C LEU A 214 1.95 -8.33 -8.51
N GLY A 215 1.17 -8.49 -7.45
CA GLY A 215 0.72 -9.79 -6.96
C GLY A 215 -0.55 -9.70 -6.11
N VAL A 216 -0.86 -10.82 -5.47
CA VAL A 216 -1.87 -10.97 -4.40
C VAL A 216 -1.24 -11.56 -3.17
#